data_AF-A0A6J1SE03-F1
#
_entry.id   AF-A0A6J1SE03-F1
#
_cell.length_a   1.000
_cell.length_b   1.000
_cell.length_c   1.000
_cell.angle_alpha   90.00
_cell.angle_beta   90.00
_cell.angle_gamma   90.00
#
_symmetry.space_group_name_H-M   'P 1'
#
loop_
_entity.id
_entity.type
_entity.pdbx_description
1 polymer ?
#
loop_
_entity_poly.entity_id
_entity_poly.type
_entity_poly.pdbx_seq_one_letter_code
_entity_poly.pdbx_strand_id
1 'polypeptide(L)'
;MTKTKSKGGGKLFQGKENFQRMNFLYQAAHVVAQCNINGDLAAYYGNSMLSTAQKSVLKIEPDVKRDLCKGCGNLLKPGFSAKVRLRSENLIWTCLLCGTIKRYPTKRGYKLWIEQKEACLDMIEISNSSEEVKEREVKVTGSAMSDSQIKQQKEESKKPSDITIGNR
;
A
#
# COMPACT_ATOMS: atom_id res chain seq x y z
N MET A 1 -21.49 -44.87 24.65
CA MET A 1 -20.81 -44.14 23.56
C MET A 1 -20.45 -42.74 24.06
N THR A 2 -19.22 -42.58 24.53
CA THR A 2 -18.72 -41.31 25.10
C THR A 2 -18.31 -40.35 23.98
N LYS A 3 -18.96 -39.17 23.92
CA LYS A 3 -18.58 -38.08 23.01
C LYS A 3 -17.18 -37.60 23.35
N THR A 4 -16.20 -37.84 22.48
CA THR A 4 -14.87 -37.26 22.59
C THR A 4 -14.95 -35.77 22.19
N LYS A 5 -14.67 -34.87 23.13
CA LYS A 5 -14.45 -33.44 22.85
C LYS A 5 -13.16 -33.31 22.04
N SER A 6 -13.23 -32.88 20.78
CA SER A 6 -12.02 -32.47 20.06
C SER A 6 -11.50 -31.17 20.69
N LYS A 7 -10.24 -31.19 21.11
CA LYS A 7 -9.51 -29.99 21.54
C LYS A 7 -9.41 -29.05 20.34
N GLY A 8 -9.83 -27.80 20.52
CA GLY A 8 -9.82 -26.77 19.49
C GLY A 8 -8.42 -26.59 18.90
N GLY A 9 -8.27 -26.99 17.63
CA GLY A 9 -7.11 -26.59 16.84
C GLY A 9 -7.15 -25.08 16.65
N GLY A 10 -6.01 -24.41 16.85
CA GLY A 10 -5.88 -22.98 16.51
C GLY A 10 -6.42 -22.72 15.11
N LYS A 11 -7.14 -21.61 14.92
CA LYS A 11 -7.71 -21.24 13.62
C LYS A 11 -6.56 -21.16 12.59
N LEU A 12 -6.44 -22.20 11.76
CA LEU A 12 -5.53 -22.21 10.62
C LEU A 12 -5.99 -21.13 9.64
N PHE A 13 -5.16 -20.11 9.42
CA PHE A 13 -5.43 -19.06 8.43
C PHE A 13 -5.30 -19.66 7.02
N GLN A 14 -6.44 -20.11 6.48
CA GLN A 14 -6.51 -20.72 5.16
C GLN A 14 -6.02 -19.72 4.11
N GLY A 15 -5.10 -20.17 3.24
CA GLY A 15 -4.56 -19.33 2.17
C GLY A 15 -3.44 -18.37 2.58
N LYS A 16 -2.81 -18.53 3.75
CA LYS A 16 -1.66 -17.72 4.21
C LYS A 16 -0.62 -17.47 3.12
N GLU A 17 -0.16 -18.52 2.45
CA GLU A 17 0.89 -18.45 1.42
C GLU A 17 0.44 -17.65 0.20
N ASN A 18 -0.83 -17.78 -0.20
CA ASN A 18 -1.39 -17.02 -1.31
C ASN A 18 -1.50 -15.53 -0.97
N PHE A 19 -1.92 -15.18 0.25
CA PHE A 19 -1.91 -13.79 0.70
C PHE A 19 -0.49 -13.21 0.74
N GLN A 20 0.49 -13.97 1.22
CA GLN A 20 1.89 -13.55 1.21
C GLN A 20 2.42 -13.35 -0.22
N ARG A 21 2.10 -14.27 -1.13
CA ARG A 21 2.46 -14.16 -2.55
C ARG A 21 1.80 -12.94 -3.21
N MET A 22 0.52 -12.71 -2.95
CA MET A 22 -0.21 -11.56 -3.48
C MET A 22 0.40 -10.25 -2.96
N ASN A 23 0.73 -10.18 -1.66
CA ASN A 23 1.38 -9.02 -1.07
C ASN A 23 2.74 -8.74 -1.72
N PHE A 24 3.57 -9.77 -1.92
CA PHE A 24 4.86 -9.62 -2.60
C PHE A 24 4.69 -9.09 -4.04
N LEU A 25 3.78 -9.68 -4.82
CA LEU A 25 3.52 -9.24 -6.19
C LEU A 25 3.00 -7.80 -6.26
N TYR A 26 2.17 -7.42 -5.29
CA TYR A 26 1.68 -6.05 -5.17
C TYR A 26 2.81 -5.05 -4.89
N GLN A 27 3.70 -5.35 -3.95
CA GLN A 27 4.86 -4.52 -3.64
C GLN A 27 5.83 -4.43 -4.82
N ALA A 28 6.09 -5.55 -5.51
CA ALA A 28 6.93 -5.57 -6.70
C ALA A 28 6.35 -4.67 -7.81
N ALA A 29 5.02 -4.71 -8.02
CA ALA A 29 4.34 -3.84 -8.98
C ALA A 29 4.52 -2.36 -8.63
N HIS A 30 4.44 -2.00 -7.34
CA HIS A 30 4.68 -0.63 -6.87
C HIS A 30 6.12 -0.16 -7.14
N VAL A 31 7.12 -0.97 -6.81
CA VAL A 31 8.54 -0.62 -7.04
C VAL A 31 8.80 -0.41 -8.53
N VAL A 32 8.31 -1.30 -9.39
CA VAL A 32 8.49 -1.16 -10.85
C VAL A 32 7.75 0.06 -11.39
N ALA A 33 6.55 0.34 -10.90
CA ALA A 33 5.80 1.53 -11.28
C ALA A 33 6.51 2.82 -10.85
N GLN A 34 7.21 2.83 -9.71
CA GLN A 34 7.98 3.98 -9.22
C GLN A 34 9.25 4.24 -10.05
N CYS A 35 9.94 3.18 -10.47
CA CYS A 35 11.18 3.32 -11.23
C CYS A 35 10.95 3.75 -12.70
N ASN A 36 9.70 3.84 -13.17
CA ASN A 36 9.32 4.22 -14.54
C ASN A 36 10.06 3.42 -15.64
N ILE A 37 10.53 2.22 -15.32
CA ILE A 37 11.37 1.45 -16.24
C ILE A 37 10.50 0.81 -17.32
N ASN A 38 9.36 0.21 -16.95
CA ASN A 38 8.43 -0.44 -17.89
C ASN A 38 7.00 -0.55 -17.28
N GLY A 39 6.00 0.06 -17.93
CA GLY A 39 4.60 -0.08 -17.53
C GLY A 39 4.06 -1.51 -17.71
N ASP A 40 4.60 -2.25 -18.68
CA ASP A 40 4.19 -3.63 -18.99
C ASP A 40 4.62 -4.63 -17.91
N LEU A 41 5.77 -4.40 -17.28
CA LEU A 41 6.24 -5.26 -16.18
C LEU A 41 5.39 -5.07 -14.92
N ALA A 42 5.00 -3.83 -14.61
CA ALA A 42 4.06 -3.55 -13.52
C ALA A 42 2.68 -4.19 -13.79
N ALA A 43 2.21 -4.13 -15.05
CA ALA A 43 0.99 -4.81 -15.49
C ALA A 43 1.08 -6.34 -15.33
N TYR A 44 2.23 -6.94 -15.66
CA TYR A 44 2.48 -8.37 -15.50
C TYR A 44 2.39 -8.82 -14.03
N TYR A 45 3.00 -8.08 -13.10
CA TYR A 45 2.91 -8.40 -11.67
C TYR A 45 1.47 -8.25 -11.13
N GLY A 46 0.77 -7.19 -11.54
CA GLY A 46 -0.64 -7.00 -11.19
C GLY A 46 -1.55 -8.12 -11.73
N ASN A 47 -1.39 -8.52 -12.99
CA ASN A 47 -2.13 -9.65 -13.56
C ASN A 47 -1.80 -10.98 -12.87
N SER A 48 -0.53 -11.18 -12.52
CA SER A 48 -0.11 -12.36 -11.76
C SER A 48 -0.77 -12.40 -10.38
N MET A 49 -0.86 -11.25 -9.69
CA MET A 49 -1.56 -11.12 -8.41
C MET A 49 -3.06 -11.43 -8.54
N LEU A 50 -3.73 -10.85 -9.55
CA LEU A 50 -5.15 -11.09 -9.82
C LEU A 50 -5.41 -12.56 -10.17
N SER A 51 -4.53 -13.18 -10.95
CA SER A 51 -4.61 -14.60 -11.31
C SER A 51 -4.44 -15.51 -10.09
N THR A 52 -3.49 -15.19 -9.20
CA THR A 52 -3.34 -15.90 -7.92
C THR A 52 -4.61 -15.78 -7.08
N ALA A 53 -5.19 -14.59 -6.96
CA ALA A 53 -6.43 -14.38 -6.20
C ALA A 53 -7.61 -15.17 -6.78
N GLN A 54 -7.79 -15.17 -8.11
CA GLN A 54 -8.85 -15.92 -8.78
C GLN A 54 -8.70 -17.43 -8.60
N LYS A 55 -7.49 -17.96 -8.81
CA LYS A 55 -7.21 -19.40 -8.69
C LYS A 55 -7.36 -19.90 -7.25
N SER A 56 -6.99 -19.07 -6.28
CA SER A 56 -7.12 -19.40 -4.85
C SER A 56 -8.49 -19.02 -4.26
N VAL A 57 -9.39 -18.45 -5.06
CA VAL A 57 -10.72 -17.97 -4.62
C VAL A 57 -10.62 -17.01 -3.43
N LEU A 58 -9.58 -16.18 -3.42
CA LEU A 58 -9.33 -15.20 -2.37
C LEU A 58 -9.92 -13.84 -2.73
N LYS A 59 -10.49 -13.18 -1.72
CA LYS A 59 -11.05 -11.84 -1.86
C LYS A 59 -9.95 -10.80 -1.66
N ILE A 60 -9.78 -9.95 -2.67
CA ILE A 60 -8.86 -8.80 -2.61
C ILE A 60 -9.55 -7.66 -1.86
N GLU A 61 -8.79 -6.97 -1.04
CA GLU A 61 -9.22 -5.77 -0.33
C GLU A 61 -9.62 -4.65 -1.35
N PRO A 62 -10.74 -3.94 -1.12
CA PRO A 62 -11.25 -2.92 -2.05
C PRO A 62 -10.26 -1.84 -2.47
N ASP A 63 -9.41 -1.33 -1.59
CA ASP A 63 -8.41 -0.30 -1.89
C ASP A 63 -7.28 -0.85 -2.78
N VAL A 64 -6.74 -2.03 -2.48
CA VAL A 64 -5.80 -2.73 -3.38
C VAL A 64 -6.45 -2.98 -4.74
N LYS A 65 -7.73 -3.40 -4.76
CA LYS A 65 -8.47 -3.60 -6.00
C LYS A 65 -8.72 -2.29 -6.73
N ARG A 66 -8.87 -1.15 -6.04
CA ARG A 66 -9.05 0.18 -6.63
C ARG A 66 -7.78 0.63 -7.35
N ASP A 67 -6.63 0.37 -6.76
CA ASP A 67 -5.32 0.69 -7.29
C ASP A 67 -4.94 -0.12 -8.53
N LEU A 68 -5.59 -1.25 -8.82
CA LEU A 68 -5.26 -2.07 -10.00
C LEU A 68 -6.23 -1.87 -11.16
N CYS A 69 -5.72 -1.83 -12.39
CA CYS A 69 -6.55 -1.81 -13.59
C CYS A 69 -7.29 -3.13 -13.77
N LYS A 70 -8.60 -3.08 -14.03
CA LYS A 70 -9.41 -4.28 -14.26
C LYS A 70 -9.12 -5.00 -15.60
N GLY A 71 -8.49 -4.31 -16.55
CA GLY A 71 -8.17 -4.85 -17.88
C GLY A 71 -6.75 -5.42 -17.93
N CYS A 72 -5.75 -4.55 -17.78
CA CYS A 72 -4.34 -4.94 -17.91
C CYS A 72 -3.65 -5.26 -16.57
N GLY A 73 -4.31 -5.08 -15.42
CA GLY A 73 -3.69 -5.31 -14.11
C GLY A 73 -2.69 -4.24 -13.67
N ASN A 74 -2.38 -3.23 -14.49
CA ASN A 74 -1.41 -2.20 -14.11
C ASN A 74 -1.86 -1.37 -12.90
N LEU A 75 -0.90 -0.93 -12.09
CA LEU A 75 -1.13 -0.03 -10.98
C LEU A 75 -1.58 1.36 -11.48
N LEU A 76 -2.70 1.85 -10.96
CA LEU A 76 -3.34 3.12 -11.29
C LEU A 76 -2.90 4.17 -10.27
N LYS A 77 -1.89 4.96 -10.62
CA LYS A 77 -1.43 6.09 -9.82
C LYS A 77 -1.85 7.39 -10.52
N PRO A 78 -2.58 8.29 -9.84
CA PRO A 78 -3.00 9.55 -10.43
C PRO A 78 -1.77 10.37 -10.85
N GLY A 79 -1.83 10.94 -12.06
CA GLY A 79 -0.75 11.77 -12.62
C GLY A 79 0.38 11.00 -13.31
N PHE A 80 0.41 9.67 -13.20
CA PHE A 80 1.42 8.83 -13.86
C PHE A 80 0.79 7.81 -14.81
N SER A 81 0.05 6.84 -14.28
CA SER A 81 -0.54 5.74 -15.05
C SER A 81 -2.07 5.80 -15.15
N ALA A 82 -2.69 6.71 -14.40
CA ALA A 82 -4.13 6.90 -14.37
C ALA A 82 -4.52 8.38 -14.49
N LYS A 83 -5.59 8.62 -15.25
CA LYS A 83 -6.29 9.90 -15.32
C LYS A 83 -7.53 9.84 -14.46
N VAL A 84 -7.61 10.72 -13.47
CA VAL A 84 -8.75 10.81 -12.54
C VAL A 84 -9.57 12.04 -12.88
N ARG A 85 -10.89 11.87 -12.99
CA ARG A 85 -11.86 12.96 -13.21
C ARG A 85 -13.04 12.80 -12.27
N LEU A 86 -13.46 13.90 -11.66
CA LEU A 86 -14.72 13.97 -10.95
C LEU A 86 -15.81 14.47 -11.90
N ARG A 87 -16.89 13.71 -12.06
CA ARG A 87 -18.08 14.14 -12.82
C ARG A 87 -19.32 13.95 -11.98
N SER A 88 -20.00 15.05 -11.68
CA SER A 88 -21.17 15.10 -10.79
C SER A 88 -20.84 14.47 -9.43
N GLU A 89 -21.21 13.20 -9.23
CA GLU A 89 -20.99 12.43 -8.00
C GLU A 89 -20.19 11.15 -8.24
N ASN A 90 -19.49 11.03 -9.37
CA ASN A 90 -18.71 9.85 -9.72
C ASN A 90 -17.24 10.20 -9.94
N LEU A 91 -16.37 9.49 -9.25
CA LEU A 91 -14.94 9.48 -9.47
C LEU A 91 -14.61 8.49 -10.59
N ILE A 92 -14.16 9.01 -11.73
CA ILE A 92 -13.85 8.24 -12.93
C ILE A 92 -12.33 8.10 -13.02
N TRP A 93 -11.85 6.86 -13.00
CA TRP A 93 -10.46 6.50 -13.21
C TRP A 93 -10.30 5.90 -14.59
N THR A 94 -9.41 6.44 -15.40
CA THR A 94 -9.07 5.94 -16.73
C THR A 94 -7.61 5.50 -16.75
N CYS A 95 -7.37 4.24 -17.10
CA CYS A 95 -6.02 3.73 -17.29
C CYS A 95 -5.39 4.34 -18.55
N LEU A 96 -4.16 4.86 -18.45
CA LEU A 96 -3.45 5.43 -19.59
C LEU A 96 -2.78 4.39 -20.49
N LEU A 97 -2.58 3.15 -20.00
CA LEU A 97 -2.02 2.05 -20.78
C LEU A 97 -3.06 1.38 -21.69
N CYS A 98 -4.21 0.97 -21.14
CA CYS A 98 -5.22 0.20 -21.90
C CYS A 98 -6.57 0.92 -22.07
N GLY A 99 -6.71 2.17 -21.61
CA GLY A 99 -7.94 2.96 -21.74
C GLY A 99 -9.12 2.50 -20.86
N THR A 100 -8.95 1.43 -20.08
CA THR A 100 -10.03 0.87 -19.26
C THR A 100 -10.50 1.84 -18.17
N ILE A 101 -11.83 1.93 -18.00
CA ILE A 101 -12.47 2.88 -17.09
C ILE A 101 -13.05 2.19 -15.85
N LYS A 102 -12.78 2.75 -14.66
CA LYS A 102 -13.41 2.42 -13.38
C LYS A 102 -14.17 3.64 -12.87
N ARG A 103 -15.33 3.41 -12.24
CA ARG A 103 -16.21 4.46 -11.72
C ARG A 103 -16.52 4.15 -10.26
N TYR A 104 -16.37 5.13 -9.40
CA TYR A 104 -16.67 5.02 -7.98
C TYR A 104 -17.66 6.11 -7.58
N PRO A 105 -18.75 5.77 -6.85
CA PRO A 105 -19.65 6.78 -6.32
C PRO A 105 -18.94 7.61 -5.25
N THR A 106 -19.17 8.91 -5.23
CA THR A 106 -18.62 9.87 -4.26
C THR A 106 -19.73 10.54 -3.46
N LYS A 107 -20.87 9.85 -3.28
CA LYS A 107 -21.98 10.32 -2.46
C LYS A 107 -21.55 10.47 -1.01
N ARG A 108 -21.99 11.56 -0.37
CA ARG A 108 -21.76 11.77 1.07
C ARG A 108 -22.42 10.62 1.85
N GLY A 109 -21.66 10.00 2.75
CA GLY A 109 -22.14 8.86 3.57
C GLY A 109 -22.08 7.49 2.90
N TYR A 110 -21.56 7.37 1.67
CA TYR A 110 -21.28 6.07 1.06
C TYR A 110 -20.13 5.37 1.80
N LYS A 111 -20.38 4.15 2.29
CA LYS A 111 -19.39 3.31 2.97
C LYS A 111 -19.36 1.93 2.34
N LEU A 112 -18.16 1.35 2.22
CA LEU A 112 -18.02 -0.04 1.80
C LEU A 112 -18.50 -0.98 2.91
N TRP A 113 -18.93 -2.19 2.56
CA TRP A 113 -19.29 -3.21 3.54
C TRP A 113 -18.16 -3.45 4.57
N ILE A 114 -16.91 -3.52 4.10
CA ILE A 114 -15.74 -3.79 4.95
C ILE A 114 -15.46 -2.67 5.97
N GLU A 115 -15.98 -1.47 5.76
CA GLU A 115 -15.81 -0.31 6.66
C GLU A 115 -16.89 -0.28 7.77
N GLN A 116 -17.92 -1.13 7.68
CA GLN A 116 -18.97 -1.21 8.67
C GLN A 116 -18.52 -2.04 9.87
N LYS A 117 -18.92 -1.63 11.08
CA LYS A 117 -18.53 -2.31 12.33
C LYS A 117 -18.97 -3.78 12.37
N GLU A 118 -20.10 -4.09 11.73
CA GLU A 118 -20.67 -5.44 11.65
C GLU A 118 -19.87 -6.39 10.74
N ALA A 119 -19.00 -5.86 9.87
CA ALA A 119 -18.24 -6.68 8.93
C ALA A 119 -17.03 -7.38 9.56
N CYS A 120 -16.56 -6.92 10.72
CA CYS A 120 -15.46 -7.55 11.44
C CYS A 120 -16.01 -8.72 12.27
N LEU A 121 -15.80 -9.95 11.78
CA LEU A 121 -16.26 -11.16 12.46
C LEU A 121 -15.28 -11.62 13.55
N ASP A 122 -14.00 -11.70 13.20
CA ASP A 122 -12.94 -12.21 14.08
C ASP A 122 -11.61 -11.50 13.79
N MET A 123 -10.89 -11.07 14.83
CA MET A 123 -9.47 -10.73 14.71
C MET A 123 -8.63 -11.98 14.95
N ILE A 124 -7.80 -12.33 13.97
CA ILE A 124 -6.85 -13.44 14.09
C ILE A 124 -5.51 -12.85 14.50
N GLU A 125 -5.09 -13.12 15.73
CA GLU A 125 -3.72 -12.83 16.16
C GLU A 125 -2.78 -13.85 15.51
N ILE A 126 -2.02 -13.39 14.53
CA ILE A 126 -0.92 -14.18 13.98
C ILE A 126 0.21 -14.09 15.00
N SER A 127 0.23 -15.02 15.96
CA SER A 127 1.43 -15.24 16.77
C SER A 127 2.53 -15.68 15.81
N ASN A 128 3.46 -14.78 15.51
CA ASN A 128 4.70 -15.18 14.86
C ASN A 128 5.42 -16.09 15.85
N SER A 129 5.26 -17.40 15.69
CA SER A 129 6.14 -18.40 16.29
C SER A 129 7.50 -18.37 15.57
N SER A 130 8.03 -17.18 15.34
CA SER A 130 9.47 -17.01 15.22
C SER A 130 9.96 -17.04 16.64
N GLU A 131 10.57 -18.16 17.03
CA GLU A 131 11.62 -18.18 18.04
C GLU A 131 12.41 -16.86 17.97
N GLU A 132 12.61 -16.25 19.13
CA GLU A 132 13.45 -15.08 19.39
C GLU A 132 14.32 -14.68 18.20
N VAL A 133 13.85 -13.72 17.40
CA VAL A 133 14.79 -12.92 16.62
C VAL A 133 15.52 -12.09 17.66
N LYS A 134 16.62 -12.65 18.19
CA LYS A 134 17.67 -11.86 18.84
C LYS A 134 17.90 -10.67 17.92
N GLU A 135 17.75 -9.46 18.47
CA GLU A 135 18.19 -8.22 17.85
C GLU A 135 19.58 -8.47 17.24
N ARG A 136 19.62 -8.79 15.95
CA ARG A 136 20.82 -8.58 15.18
C ARG A 136 20.76 -7.12 14.87
N GLU A 137 21.44 -6.34 15.71
CA GLU A 137 21.77 -4.95 15.45
C GLU A 137 22.19 -4.82 13.98
N VAL A 138 21.27 -4.35 13.14
CA VAL A 138 21.66 -3.76 11.87
C VAL A 138 22.30 -2.46 12.28
N LYS A 139 23.64 -2.44 12.37
CA LYS A 139 24.43 -1.21 12.47
C LYS A 139 24.17 -0.40 11.22
N VAL A 140 23.07 0.34 11.21
CA VAL A 140 22.90 1.50 10.35
C VAL A 140 23.91 2.50 10.88
N THR A 141 25.07 2.59 10.23
CA THR A 141 25.98 3.73 10.40
C THR A 141 25.27 4.96 9.87
N GLY A 142 24.43 5.53 10.72
CA GLY A 142 23.90 6.88 10.61
C GLY A 142 24.05 7.48 12.00
N SER A 143 25.20 8.11 12.23
CA SER A 143 25.48 8.83 13.46
C SER A 143 24.40 9.88 13.70
N ALA A 144 23.49 9.63 14.64
CA ALA A 144 22.74 10.68 15.30
C ALA A 144 23.70 11.38 16.27
N MET A 145 24.16 12.58 15.92
CA MET A 145 24.92 13.44 16.83
C MET A 145 23.97 14.10 17.83
N SER A 146 24.45 14.23 19.08
CA SER A 146 23.68 14.55 20.27
C SER A 146 23.27 16.02 20.41
N ASP A 147 22.19 16.24 21.17
CA ASP A 147 21.53 17.53 21.50
C ASP A 147 22.40 18.58 22.25
N SER A 148 23.72 18.38 22.34
CA SER A 148 24.63 19.29 23.04
C SER A 148 25.15 20.43 22.15
N GLN A 149 24.97 20.34 20.83
CA GLN A 149 25.54 21.30 19.86
C GLN A 149 24.53 22.29 19.27
N ILE A 150 23.23 22.18 19.60
CA ILE A 150 22.18 23.09 19.13
C ILE A 150 22.29 24.49 19.77
N LYS A 151 23.05 24.65 20.86
CA LYS A 151 23.13 25.92 21.61
C LYS A 151 24.25 26.88 21.16
N GLN A 152 25.13 26.50 20.24
CA GLN A 152 26.20 27.38 19.74
C GLN A 152 25.93 27.99 18.36
N GLN A 153 25.00 27.46 17.57
CA GLN A 153 24.67 28.01 16.23
C GLN A 153 23.53 29.03 16.23
N LYS A 154 22.91 29.28 17.39
CA LYS A 154 21.76 30.22 17.50
C LYS A 154 22.18 31.69 17.69
N GLU A 155 23.47 31.98 17.86
CA GLU A 155 24.00 33.35 17.99
C GLU A 155 24.58 33.96 16.69
N GLU A 156 24.85 33.15 15.65
CA GLU A 156 25.48 33.63 14.40
C GLU A 156 24.51 34.05 13.28
N SER A 157 23.19 33.83 13.42
CA SER A 157 22.19 34.15 12.38
C SER A 157 21.44 35.48 12.58
N LYS A 158 21.85 36.32 13.54
CA LYS A 158 21.36 37.71 13.68
C LYS A 158 22.34 38.72 13.10
N LYS A 159 22.51 38.76 11.77
CA LYS A 159 22.89 39.99 11.05
C LYS A 159 22.18 40.03 9.68
N PRO A 160 21.46 41.12 9.34
CA PRO A 160 20.89 41.28 8.02
C PRO A 160 21.98 41.72 7.04
N SER A 161 22.06 41.10 5.87
CA SER A 161 22.84 41.64 4.75
C SER A 161 21.89 42.21 3.71
N ASP A 162 21.94 43.53 3.57
CA ASP A 162 21.31 44.33 2.53
C ASP A 162 21.65 43.79 1.13
N ILE A 163 20.62 43.60 0.30
CA ILE A 163 20.78 43.45 -1.16
C ILE A 163 20.27 44.74 -1.79
N THR A 164 21.20 45.62 -2.13
CA THR A 164 20.96 46.82 -2.94
C THR A 164 20.44 46.45 -4.32
N ILE A 165 19.24 46.95 -4.63
CA ILE A 165 18.71 47.05 -6.00
C ILE A 165 19.53 48.13 -6.72
N GLY A 166 20.32 47.72 -7.72
CA GLY A 166 21.07 48.60 -8.61
C GLY A 166 20.46 48.60 -10.00
N ASN A 167 19.84 49.73 -10.38
CA ASN A 167 19.24 49.99 -11.69
C ASN A 167 20.21 49.80 -12.86
N ARG A 168 19.69 49.22 -13.96
CA ARG A 168 19.94 49.66 -15.33
C ARG A 168 18.80 49.22 -16.24
#